data_AF-A0A4W5JQN3-F1
#
_entry.id   AF-A0A4W5JQN3-F1
#
_cell.length_a   1.000
_cell.length_b   1.000
_cell.length_c   1.000
_cell.angle_alpha   90.00
_cell.angle_beta   90.00
_cell.angle_gamma   90.00
#
_symmetry.space_group_name_H-M   'P 1'
#
loop_
_entity.id
_entity.type
_entity.pdbx_description
1 polymer ?
#
loop_
_entity_poly.entity_id
_entity_poly.type
_entity_poly.pdbx_seq_one_letter_code
_entity_poly.pdbx_strand_id
1 'polypeptide(L)'
;MAPVIQVLVYSMLPSETVIAHSMNFPTEKCFRHKVFVEFSPSKAVPGEENTLQLSAQPGSLCGLSTVDKSVHIMEPGKRLDADKVTELTEVNVNSHTTI
;
A
#
# COMPACT_ATOMS: atom_id res chain seq x y z
N MET A 1 10.04 2.24 0.50
CA MET A 1 9.71 2.95 1.75
C MET A 1 8.40 3.66 1.49
N ALA A 2 7.34 3.17 2.12
CA ALA A 2 5.96 3.65 2.02
C ALA A 2 5.24 3.13 3.28
N PRO A 3 4.20 3.81 3.78
CA PRO A 3 3.55 4.99 3.22
C PRO A 3 4.15 6.33 3.66
N VAL A 4 5.06 6.32 4.64
CA VAL A 4 5.69 7.53 5.19
C VAL A 4 7.19 7.29 5.29
N ILE A 5 7.97 8.30 4.93
CA ILE A 5 9.41 8.34 5.15
C ILE A 5 9.70 9.35 6.25
N GLN A 6 10.48 8.96 7.25
CA GLN A 6 11.04 9.90 8.21
C GLN A 6 12.46 10.27 7.82
N VAL A 7 12.73 11.58 7.78
CA VAL A 7 14.06 12.12 7.57
C VAL A 7 14.54 12.75 8.86
N LEU A 8 15.74 12.35 9.32
CA LEU A 8 16.45 12.96 10.45
C LEU A 8 17.66 13.72 9.91
N VAL A 9 17.82 14.97 10.31
CA VAL A 9 18.97 15.82 10.00
C VAL A 9 19.61 16.24 11.30
N TYR A 10 20.94 16.13 11.40
CA TYR A 10 21.68 16.57 12.58
C TYR A 10 22.97 17.29 12.19
N SER A 11 23.49 18.11 13.11
CA SER A 11 24.77 18.81 12.99
C SER A 11 25.48 18.86 14.34
N MET A 12 26.80 18.76 14.33
CA MET A 12 27.65 18.87 15.52
C MET A 12 28.41 20.20 15.48
N LEU A 13 28.23 21.00 16.53
CA LEU A 13 28.90 22.28 16.70
C LEU A 13 30.31 22.09 17.28
N PRO A 14 31.24 23.03 17.06
CA PRO A 14 32.57 23.01 17.70
C PRO A 14 32.52 23.00 19.24
N SER A 15 31.39 23.40 19.83
CA SER A 15 31.12 23.30 21.28
C SER A 15 30.77 21.89 21.76
N GLU A 16 30.90 20.88 20.90
CA GLU A 16 30.47 19.49 21.14
C GLU A 16 28.95 19.32 21.30
N THR A 17 28.19 20.37 21.02
CA THR A 17 26.71 20.34 21.04
C THR A 17 26.18 19.74 19.75
N VAL A 18 25.18 18.87 19.85
CA VAL A 18 24.48 18.29 18.69
C VAL A 18 23.11 18.95 18.56
N ILE A 19 22.78 19.40 17.36
CA ILE A 19 21.44 19.88 16.99
C ILE A 19 20.83 18.84 16.06
N ALA A 20 19.60 18.41 16.34
CA ALA A 20 18.90 17.45 15.48
C ALA A 20 17.44 17.85 15.24
N HIS A 21 16.94 17.50 14.06
CA HIS A 21 15.55 17.68 13.69
C HIS A 21 15.07 16.53 12.80
N SER A 22 13.84 16.06 13.03
CA SER A 22 13.20 15.05 12.19
C SER A 22 11.89 15.56 11.59
N MET A 23 11.60 15.10 10.37
CA MET A 23 10.34 15.41 9.68
C MET A 23 9.84 14.18 8.91
N ASN A 24 8.52 14.01 8.91
CA ASN A 24 7.84 12.94 8.18
C ASN A 24 7.37 13.45 6.82
N PHE A 25 7.54 12.62 5.80
CA PHE A 25 7.14 12.86 4.42
C PHE A 25 6.21 11.74 3.97
N PRO A 26 4.92 12.03 3.78
CA PRO A 26 3.99 11.10 3.16
C PRO A 26 4.46 10.74 1.75
N THR A 27 4.38 9.47 1.40
CA THR A 27 4.69 8.96 0.06
C THR A 27 3.47 8.26 -0.54
N GLU A 28 3.55 7.88 -1.81
CA GLU A 28 2.54 7.02 -2.39
C GLU A 28 2.44 5.68 -1.65
N LYS A 29 1.21 5.14 -1.57
CA LYS A 29 0.88 3.83 -0.97
C LYS A 29 1.36 2.72 -1.91
N CYS A 30 2.67 2.52 -1.94
CA CYS A 30 3.32 1.59 -2.86
C CYS A 30 3.52 0.22 -2.20
N PHE A 31 2.79 -0.80 -2.67
CA PHE A 31 2.99 -2.19 -2.24
C PHE A 31 4.23 -2.80 -2.91
N ARG A 32 5.03 -3.50 -2.11
CA ARG A 32 6.26 -4.19 -2.57
C ARG A 32 5.96 -5.24 -3.64
N HIS A 33 4.86 -5.97 -3.48
CA HIS A 33 4.39 -6.97 -4.43
C HIS A 33 3.41 -6.30 -5.39
N LYS A 34 3.84 -6.12 -6.64
CA LYS A 34 2.98 -5.62 -7.71
C LYS A 34 2.25 -6.80 -8.34
N VAL A 35 0.94 -6.66 -8.45
CA VAL A 35 0.06 -7.66 -9.06
C VAL A 35 -0.78 -6.96 -10.12
N PHE A 36 -0.91 -7.59 -11.27
CA PHE A 36 -1.82 -7.19 -12.33
C PHE A 36 -2.78 -8.33 -12.61
N VAL A 37 -4.08 -8.02 -12.73
CA VAL A 37 -5.13 -9.00 -12.98
C VAL A 37 -6.13 -8.43 -13.98
N GLU A 38 -6.43 -9.18 -15.02
CA GLU A 38 -7.38 -8.76 -16.06
C GLU A 38 -8.07 -9.97 -16.71
N PHE A 39 -9.34 -9.82 -17.08
CA PHE A 39 -10.04 -10.79 -17.91
C PHE A 39 -9.87 -10.46 -19.40
N SER A 40 -9.66 -11.48 -20.23
CA SER A 40 -9.54 -11.35 -21.68
C SER A 40 -10.45 -12.38 -22.37
N PRO A 41 -11.58 -11.94 -22.98
CA PRO A 41 -12.05 -10.56 -23.10
C PRO A 41 -12.57 -9.96 -21.78
N SER A 42 -12.59 -8.63 -21.67
CA SER A 42 -13.00 -7.92 -20.44
C SER A 42 -14.48 -8.08 -20.08
N LYS A 43 -15.30 -8.62 -21.00
CA LYS A 43 -16.70 -8.97 -20.81
C LYS A 43 -16.96 -10.29 -21.53
N ALA A 44 -17.84 -11.10 -20.94
CA ALA A 44 -18.29 -12.36 -21.50
C ALA A 44 -19.80 -12.52 -21.24
N VAL A 45 -20.50 -13.26 -22.09
CA VAL A 45 -21.89 -13.66 -21.84
C VAL A 45 -21.95 -14.85 -20.88
N PRO A 46 -23.09 -15.13 -20.23
CA PRO A 46 -23.22 -16.30 -19.37
C PRO A 46 -22.87 -17.60 -20.10
N GLY A 47 -21.94 -18.37 -19.55
CA GLY A 47 -21.49 -19.64 -20.11
C GLY A 47 -20.41 -19.54 -21.19
N GLU A 48 -19.99 -18.33 -21.58
CA GLU A 48 -18.85 -18.12 -22.47
C GLU A 48 -17.53 -18.35 -21.71
N GLU A 49 -16.57 -18.99 -22.36
CA GLU A 49 -15.23 -19.18 -21.81
C GLU A 49 -14.48 -17.84 -21.75
N ASN A 50 -13.76 -17.60 -20.66
CA ASN A 50 -12.98 -16.38 -20.48
C ASN A 50 -11.64 -16.70 -19.81
N THR A 51 -10.60 -15.96 -20.16
CA THR A 51 -9.25 -16.13 -19.61
C THR A 51 -8.96 -15.05 -18.58
N LEU A 52 -8.59 -15.44 -17.36
CA LEU A 52 -8.05 -14.54 -16.35
C LEU A 52 -6.52 -14.49 -16.47
N GLN A 53 -5.98 -13.34 -16.81
CA GLN A 53 -4.54 -13.07 -16.85
C GLN A 53 -4.08 -12.52 -15.50
N LEU A 54 -3.07 -13.16 -14.90
CA LEU A 54 -2.47 -12.76 -13.63
C LEU A 54 -0.96 -12.64 -13.79
N SER A 55 -0.42 -11.48 -13.44
CA SER A 55 1.02 -11.21 -13.45
C SER A 55 1.47 -10.73 -12.07
N ALA A 56 2.53 -11.35 -11.54
CA ALA A 56 3.15 -11.00 -10.27
C ALA A 56 4.66 -11.30 -10.32
N GLN A 57 5.41 -10.86 -9.32
CA GLN A 57 6.83 -11.24 -9.22
C GLN A 57 6.99 -12.76 -9.02
N PRO A 58 8.04 -13.39 -9.60
CA PRO A 58 8.30 -14.81 -9.41
C PRO A 58 8.34 -15.21 -7.93
N GLY A 59 7.71 -16.32 -7.57
CA GLY A 59 7.63 -16.81 -6.19
C GLY A 59 6.59 -16.11 -5.29
N SER A 60 5.82 -15.16 -5.82
CA SER A 60 4.71 -14.54 -5.07
C SER A 60 3.57 -15.53 -4.83
N LEU A 61 2.95 -15.47 -3.65
CA LEU A 61 1.68 -16.13 -3.37
C LEU A 61 0.52 -15.18 -3.69
N CYS A 62 -0.39 -15.59 -4.58
CA CYS A 62 -1.54 -14.79 -4.98
C CYS A 62 -2.86 -15.49 -4.59
N GLY A 63 -3.69 -14.82 -3.79
CA GLY A 63 -5.05 -15.25 -3.48
C GLY A 63 -6.06 -14.60 -4.42
N LEU A 64 -6.94 -15.40 -5.02
CA LEU A 64 -8.00 -14.92 -5.93
C LEU A 64 -9.37 -15.10 -5.28
N SER A 65 -10.24 -14.12 -5.43
CA SER A 65 -11.64 -14.18 -5.00
C SER A 65 -12.52 -13.48 -6.02
N THR A 66 -13.53 -14.18 -6.50
CA THR A 66 -14.57 -13.63 -7.38
C THR A 66 -15.83 -13.40 -6.57
N VAL A 67 -16.51 -12.28 -6.84
CA VAL A 67 -17.77 -11.94 -6.17
C VAL A 67 -18.74 -11.35 -7.17
N ASP A 68 -20.03 -11.55 -6.91
CA ASP A 68 -21.08 -10.88 -7.65
C ASP A 68 -21.08 -9.38 -7.34
N LYS A 69 -21.44 -8.55 -8.34
CA LYS A 69 -21.48 -7.09 -8.19
C LYS A 69 -22.46 -6.64 -7.10
N SER A 70 -23.54 -7.39 -6.87
CA SER A 70 -24.50 -7.12 -5.78
C SER A 70 -23.83 -7.09 -4.41
N VAL A 71 -22.84 -7.96 -4.14
CA VAL A 71 -22.12 -8.01 -2.85
C VAL A 71 -21.35 -6.70 -2.61
N HIS A 72 -20.77 -6.10 -3.66
CA HIS A 72 -20.09 -4.82 -3.55
C HIS A 72 -21.05 -3.68 -3.15
N ILE A 73 -22.31 -3.77 -3.58
CA ILE A 73 -23.36 -2.78 -3.26
C ILE A 73 -23.91 -3.02 -1.85
N MET A 74 -24.06 -4.27 -1.43
CA MET A 74 -24.65 -4.64 -0.13
C MET A 74 -23.68 -4.42 1.04
N GLU A 75 -22.37 -4.58 0.81
CA GLU A 75 -21.34 -4.49 1.85
C GLU A 75 -20.24 -3.48 1.50
N PRO A 76 -20.59 -2.21 1.28
CA PRO A 76 -19.61 -1.18 0.96
C PRO A 76 -18.62 -1.05 2.12
N GLY A 77 -17.33 -0.94 1.79
CA GLY A 77 -16.29 -0.72 2.80
C GLY A 77 -16.03 -1.90 3.74
N LYS A 78 -16.52 -3.13 3.48
CA LYS A 78 -16.07 -4.32 4.24
C LYS A 78 -14.81 -4.98 3.67
N ARG A 79 -14.55 -4.82 2.37
CA ARG A 79 -13.38 -5.41 1.71
C ARG A 79 -12.10 -4.66 2.07
N LEU A 80 -10.99 -5.38 2.11
CA LEU A 80 -9.67 -4.78 2.22
C LEU A 80 -9.36 -4.02 0.94
N ASP A 81 -8.76 -2.85 1.12
CA ASP A 81 -8.26 -1.98 0.06
C ASP A 81 -6.87 -1.46 0.46
N ALA A 82 -6.24 -0.70 -0.43
CA ALA A 82 -4.91 -0.17 -0.21
C ALA A 82 -4.84 0.73 1.03
N ASP A 83 -5.90 1.50 1.29
CA ASP A 83 -5.94 2.50 2.34
C ASP A 83 -6.00 1.85 3.71
N LYS A 84 -6.91 0.88 3.88
CA LYS A 84 -7.05 0.12 5.13
C LYS A 84 -5.81 -0.67 5.48
N VAL A 85 -5.18 -1.30 4.49
CA VAL A 85 -3.92 -2.04 4.73
C VAL A 85 -2.83 -1.07 5.16
N THR A 86 -2.80 0.13 4.57
CA THR A 86 -1.83 1.17 4.94
C THR A 86 -2.06 1.65 6.37
N GLU A 87 -3.29 1.99 6.75
CA GLU A 87 -3.66 2.42 8.12
C GLU A 87 -3.24 1.40 9.19
N LEU A 88 -3.38 0.10 8.91
CA LEU A 88 -2.97 -0.97 9.82
C LEU A 88 -1.44 -1.03 10.04
N THR A 89 -0.66 -0.44 9.14
CA THR A 89 0.81 -0.44 9.18
C THR A 89 1.42 0.90 9.59
N GLU A 90 0.61 1.96 9.73
CA GLU A 90 1.08 3.26 10.18
C GLU A 90 1.48 3.18 11.66
N VAL A 91 2.78 3.08 11.91
CA VAL A 91 3.36 3.30 13.22
C VAL A 91 3.22 4.79 13.52
N ASN A 92 2.67 5.16 14.68
CA ASN A 92 2.49 6.55 15.09
C ASN A 92 3.85 7.21 15.33
N VAL A 93 4.47 7.76 14.27
CA VAL A 93 5.77 8.43 14.35
C VAL A 93 5.55 9.91 14.69
N ASN A 94 5.14 10.17 15.93
CA ASN A 94 5.18 11.51 16.49
C ASN A 94 6.61 11.82 16.94
N SER A 95 7.42 12.41 16.08
CA SER A 95 8.68 13.02 16.53
C SER A 95 8.90 14.36 15.85
N HIS A 96 8.22 15.38 16.39
CA HIS A 96 8.83 16.69 16.51
C HIS A 96 9.73 16.64 17.75
N THR A 97 10.91 16.05 17.61
CA THR A 97 11.95 16.14 18.63
C THR A 97 13.02 17.07 18.08
N THR A 98 13.01 18.30 18.60
CA THR A 98 14.15 19.21 18.48
C THR A 98 15.04 18.91 19.68
N ILE A 99 16.24 18.39 19.44
CA ILE A 99 17.31 18.31 20.44
C ILE A 99 18.29 19.43 20.15
#